data_AF-V4U0I3-F1
#
_entry.id   AF-V4U0I3-F1
#
_cell.length_a   1.000
_cell.length_b   1.000
_cell.length_c   1.000
_cell.angle_alpha   90.00
_cell.angle_beta   90.00
_cell.angle_gamma   90.00
#
_symmetry.space_group_name_H-M   'P 1'
#
loop_
_entity.id
_entity.type
_entity.pdbx_description
1 polymer ?
#
loop_
_entity_poly.entity_id
_entity_poly.type
_entity_poly.pdbx_seq_one_letter_code
_entity_poly.pdbx_strand_id
1 'polypeptide(L)'
;MMNGPSTEDRISCLPNAILCHILSFLPTKYAVATCVLSSTWKLVWTSLPNLCFDDRLCLEFQRNLDLSTVASTRFENFVNRVLLSASGNINKFSLRCCGLVDSSRLKLWVSFATMRNVCEIEISLNDDECIELPHCIYTCKTLEVLKLDMNFFIKTPPTIFFPSAKTLHVILNTIDNNFSDWLFSKCPALEDLSIKGYIYGTDSVTLNIPSLTLKRLRLELEAPEEDYITKYKVIIRAPNLEQLYIRDHGPGLYAVHELHSLTKAVVDYGIECILDYDSPEDVAQADVAQAVVDMLRDIKNIKSLSLSSGTMFALDRLDYANDHSFPTFPFLNRLEVEGVGACGWQSVAHIFSRMPRLESIVFEEVRM
;
A
#
# COMPACT_ATOMS: atom_id res chain seq x y z
N MET A 1 -47.07 -42.45 -13.27
CA MET A 1 -47.15 -40.98 -13.42
C MET A 1 -47.31 -40.38 -12.04
N MET A 2 -46.37 -39.55 -11.60
CA MET A 2 -46.58 -38.28 -10.88
C MET A 2 -45.20 -37.63 -10.74
N ASN A 3 -44.83 -36.80 -11.73
CA ASN A 3 -43.75 -35.84 -11.60
C ASN A 3 -44.26 -34.77 -10.62
N GLY A 4 -43.68 -34.71 -9.42
CA GLY A 4 -43.87 -33.56 -8.53
C GLY A 4 -43.41 -32.28 -9.22
N PRO A 5 -43.94 -31.10 -8.83
CA PRO A 5 -43.57 -29.85 -9.47
C PRO A 5 -42.06 -29.67 -9.29
N SER A 6 -41.33 -29.71 -10.40
CA SER A 6 -39.92 -29.32 -10.42
C SER A 6 -39.86 -27.90 -9.90
N THR A 7 -39.28 -27.70 -8.72
CA THR A 7 -38.88 -26.37 -8.27
C THR A 7 -37.96 -25.83 -9.34
N GLU A 8 -38.47 -24.89 -10.14
CA GLU A 8 -37.78 -24.37 -11.31
C GLU A 8 -36.44 -23.78 -10.84
N ASP A 9 -35.32 -24.29 -11.37
CA ASP A 9 -33.99 -23.80 -11.03
C ASP A 9 -33.77 -22.44 -11.72
N ARG A 10 -34.39 -21.42 -11.13
CA ARG A 10 -34.39 -20.04 -11.64
C ARG A 10 -32.98 -19.46 -11.72
N ILE A 11 -32.06 -19.97 -10.90
CA ILE A 11 -30.68 -19.51 -10.83
C ILE A 11 -29.89 -20.07 -12.02
N SER A 12 -29.96 -21.38 -12.30
CA SER A 12 -29.28 -21.94 -13.49
C SER A 12 -29.91 -21.50 -14.82
N CYS A 13 -31.14 -20.96 -14.82
CA CYS A 13 -31.76 -20.34 -15.98
C CYS A 13 -31.25 -18.92 -16.29
N LEU A 14 -30.44 -18.31 -15.41
CA LEU A 14 -29.86 -16.99 -15.68
C LEU A 14 -28.85 -17.06 -16.83
N PRO A 15 -28.71 -15.99 -17.63
CA PRO A 15 -27.67 -15.93 -18.65
C PRO A 15 -26.27 -16.11 -18.05
N ASN A 16 -25.37 -16.80 -18.78
CA ASN A 16 -24.00 -17.05 -18.31
C ASN A 16 -23.26 -15.78 -17.87
N ALA A 17 -23.50 -14.64 -18.51
CA ALA A 17 -22.91 -13.36 -18.11
C ALA A 17 -23.31 -12.93 -16.68
N ILE A 18 -24.57 -13.17 -16.29
CA ILE A 18 -25.06 -12.87 -14.93
C ILE A 18 -24.47 -13.86 -13.94
N LEU A 19 -24.39 -15.14 -14.30
CA LEU A 19 -23.74 -16.16 -13.46
C LEU A 19 -22.25 -15.84 -13.24
N CYS A 20 -21.53 -15.44 -14.30
CA CYS A 20 -20.14 -14.99 -14.20
C CYS A 20 -20.03 -13.77 -13.28
N HIS A 21 -20.94 -12.80 -13.39
CA HIS A 21 -20.95 -11.62 -12.54
C HIS A 21 -21.16 -11.99 -11.06
N ILE A 22 -22.12 -12.87 -10.75
CA ILE A 22 -22.35 -13.38 -9.39
C ILE A 22 -21.09 -14.06 -8.85
N LEU A 23 -20.49 -14.95 -9.64
CA LEU A 23 -19.27 -15.65 -9.26
C LEU A 23 -18.05 -14.73 -9.11
N SER A 24 -18.02 -13.58 -9.79
CA SER A 24 -16.90 -12.62 -9.71
C SER A 24 -16.75 -11.95 -8.34
N PHE A 25 -17.77 -12.05 -7.49
CA PHE A 25 -17.71 -11.60 -6.09
C PHE A 25 -17.15 -12.65 -5.13
N LEU A 26 -16.91 -13.88 -5.60
CA LEU A 26 -16.40 -14.97 -4.78
C LEU A 26 -14.89 -15.15 -4.98
N PRO A 27 -14.14 -15.51 -3.93
CA PRO A 27 -12.81 -16.08 -4.09
C PRO A 27 -12.83 -17.25 -5.08
N THR A 28 -11.78 -17.38 -5.90
CA THR A 28 -11.76 -18.34 -7.01
C THR A 28 -11.95 -19.78 -6.54
N LYS A 29 -11.48 -20.13 -5.34
CA LYS A 29 -11.76 -21.43 -4.70
C LYS A 29 -13.26 -21.73 -4.63
N TYR A 30 -14.06 -20.80 -4.11
CA TYR A 30 -15.50 -21.01 -3.95
C TYR A 30 -16.23 -20.90 -5.30
N ALA A 31 -15.77 -20.02 -6.19
CA ALA A 31 -16.34 -19.94 -7.53
C ALA A 31 -16.16 -21.25 -8.31
N VAL A 32 -14.97 -21.87 -8.26
CA VAL A 32 -14.72 -23.19 -8.84
C VAL A 32 -15.57 -24.26 -8.15
N ALA A 33 -15.76 -24.19 -6.84
CA ALA A 33 -16.57 -25.17 -6.09
C ALA A 33 -18.03 -25.24 -6.58
N THR A 34 -18.57 -24.15 -7.15
CA THR A 34 -19.92 -24.15 -7.75
C THR A 34 -20.06 -25.09 -8.95
N CYS A 35 -18.96 -25.59 -9.52
CA CYS A 35 -19.00 -26.55 -10.64
C CYS A 35 -19.75 -27.84 -10.32
N VAL A 36 -19.97 -28.17 -9.05
CA VAL A 36 -20.75 -29.34 -8.61
C VAL A 36 -22.26 -29.14 -8.74
N LEU A 37 -22.74 -27.89 -8.90
CA LEU A 37 -24.16 -27.56 -8.93
C LEU A 37 -24.81 -27.95 -10.26
N SER A 38 -24.14 -27.69 -11.39
CA SER A 38 -24.59 -28.15 -12.72
C SER A 38 -23.49 -28.05 -13.78
N SER A 39 -23.74 -28.63 -14.95
CA SER A 39 -22.86 -28.49 -16.13
C SER A 39 -22.69 -27.03 -16.58
N THR A 40 -23.72 -26.19 -16.41
CA THR A 40 -23.65 -24.76 -16.71
C THR A 40 -22.64 -24.07 -15.80
N TRP A 41 -22.75 -24.27 -14.48
CA TRP A 41 -21.83 -23.69 -13.50
C TRP A 41 -20.39 -24.14 -13.72
N LYS A 42 -20.19 -25.41 -14.10
CA LYS A 42 -18.88 -25.96 -14.46
C LYS A 42 -18.21 -25.23 -15.64
N LEU A 43 -18.98 -24.65 -16.56
CA LEU A 43 -18.43 -23.89 -17.68
C LEU A 43 -18.29 -22.40 -17.35
N VAL A 44 -19.27 -21.81 -16.66
CA VAL A 44 -19.32 -20.38 -16.33
C VAL A 44 -18.08 -19.92 -15.58
N TRP A 45 -17.63 -20.66 -14.55
CA TRP A 45 -16.48 -20.22 -13.75
C TRP A 45 -15.19 -20.10 -14.58
N THR A 46 -15.07 -20.84 -15.69
CA THR A 46 -13.85 -20.78 -16.53
C THR A 46 -13.68 -19.42 -17.21
N SER A 47 -14.75 -18.65 -17.37
CA SER A 47 -14.76 -17.33 -17.99
C SER A 47 -14.68 -16.18 -16.97
N LEU A 48 -14.25 -16.47 -15.73
CA LEU A 48 -14.13 -15.45 -14.69
C LEU A 48 -13.02 -14.43 -15.04
N PRO A 49 -13.32 -13.12 -14.95
CA PRO A 49 -12.32 -12.09 -15.19
C PRO A 49 -11.39 -11.89 -13.99
N ASN A 50 -11.82 -12.25 -12.78
CA ASN A 50 -11.06 -12.03 -11.55
C ASN A 50 -10.64 -13.39 -10.99
N LEU A 51 -9.33 -13.63 -10.94
CA LEU A 51 -8.73 -14.82 -10.35
C LEU A 51 -8.02 -14.42 -9.06
N CYS A 52 -8.59 -14.80 -7.92
CA CYS A 52 -8.08 -14.51 -6.58
C CYS A 52 -7.74 -15.82 -5.87
N PHE A 53 -6.45 -16.05 -5.67
CA PHE A 53 -5.88 -17.22 -5.02
C PHE A 53 -5.36 -16.83 -3.63
N ASP A 54 -5.82 -17.54 -2.60
CA ASP A 54 -5.39 -17.34 -1.21
C ASP A 54 -5.18 -18.73 -0.59
N ASP A 55 -3.94 -19.03 -0.23
CA ASP A 55 -3.55 -20.34 0.31
C ASP A 55 -4.18 -20.62 1.69
N ARG A 56 -4.53 -19.58 2.46
CA ARG A 56 -5.23 -19.72 3.74
C ARG A 56 -6.58 -20.39 3.56
N LEU A 57 -7.24 -20.15 2.44
CA LEU A 57 -8.48 -20.85 2.10
C LEU A 57 -8.23 -22.34 1.88
N CYS A 58 -7.06 -22.75 1.38
CA CYS A 58 -6.72 -24.18 1.27
C CYS A 58 -6.41 -24.82 2.64
N LEU A 59 -6.09 -24.02 3.66
CA LEU A 59 -5.73 -24.46 5.01
C LEU A 59 -6.91 -24.54 6.00
N GLU A 60 -8.10 -24.03 5.66
CA GLU A 60 -9.29 -23.93 6.55
C GLU A 60 -9.70 -25.25 7.26
N PHE A 61 -9.28 -26.41 6.76
CA PHE A 61 -9.60 -27.72 7.33
C PHE A 61 -8.41 -28.43 8.00
N GLN A 62 -7.24 -27.80 8.10
CA GLN A 62 -6.01 -28.43 8.60
C GLN A 62 -5.57 -27.78 9.91
N ARG A 63 -6.23 -28.14 11.01
CA ARG A 63 -5.98 -27.53 12.34
C ARG A 63 -4.73 -28.01 13.07
N ASN A 64 -4.07 -29.09 12.65
CA ASN A 64 -2.97 -29.68 13.44
C ASN A 64 -2.10 -30.61 12.59
N LEU A 65 -1.10 -30.11 11.85
CA LEU A 65 0.09 -30.88 11.46
C LEU A 65 1.09 -29.98 10.73
N ASP A 66 2.36 -30.37 10.83
CA ASP A 66 3.54 -29.82 10.14
C ASP A 66 3.44 -30.06 8.60
N LEU A 67 2.45 -29.43 7.96
CA LEU A 67 1.95 -29.69 6.59
C LEU A 67 2.37 -28.64 5.56
N SER A 68 3.32 -27.76 5.87
CA SER A 68 3.67 -26.61 5.02
C SER A 68 3.95 -26.99 3.56
N THR A 69 4.65 -28.10 3.31
CA THR A 69 4.97 -28.60 1.97
C THR A 69 3.78 -29.24 1.24
N VAL A 70 2.95 -30.03 1.93
CA VAL A 70 1.80 -30.72 1.32
C VAL A 70 0.67 -29.73 1.01
N ALA A 71 0.41 -28.79 1.92
CA ALA A 71 -0.55 -27.72 1.71
C ALA A 71 -0.12 -26.80 0.56
N SER A 72 1.16 -26.44 0.49
CA SER A 72 1.74 -25.72 -0.65
C SER A 72 1.47 -26.49 -1.95
N THR A 73 1.83 -27.77 -2.04
CA THR A 73 1.63 -28.60 -3.24
C THR A 73 0.15 -28.65 -3.70
N ARG A 74 -0.81 -28.65 -2.78
CA ARG A 74 -2.24 -28.67 -3.13
C ARG A 74 -2.72 -27.32 -3.68
N PHE A 75 -2.35 -26.22 -3.03
CA PHE A 75 -2.68 -24.88 -3.46
C PHE A 75 -2.12 -24.60 -4.86
N GLU A 76 -0.86 -24.95 -5.03
CA GLU A 76 -0.13 -24.91 -6.28
C GLU A 76 -0.82 -25.67 -7.43
N ASN A 77 -1.22 -26.91 -7.18
CA ASN A 77 -1.96 -27.72 -8.14
C ASN A 77 -3.33 -27.12 -8.46
N PHE A 78 -3.98 -26.50 -7.47
CA PHE A 78 -5.24 -25.80 -7.68
C PHE A 78 -5.05 -24.58 -8.61
N VAL A 79 -4.06 -23.73 -8.33
CA VAL A 79 -3.73 -22.57 -9.18
C VAL A 79 -3.46 -23.03 -10.62
N ASN A 80 -2.59 -24.02 -10.80
CA ASN A 80 -2.27 -24.57 -12.13
C ASN A 80 -3.52 -25.05 -12.88
N ARG A 81 -4.41 -25.80 -12.23
CA ARG A 81 -5.65 -26.32 -12.87
C ARG A 81 -6.61 -25.20 -13.24
N VAL A 82 -6.73 -24.17 -12.40
CA VAL A 82 -7.58 -23.00 -12.68
C VAL A 82 -7.04 -22.24 -13.88
N LEU A 83 -5.74 -21.95 -13.91
CA LEU A 83 -5.12 -21.24 -15.03
C LEU A 83 -5.28 -22.04 -16.34
N LEU A 84 -5.03 -23.34 -16.32
CA LEU A 84 -5.23 -24.20 -17.51
C LEU A 84 -6.68 -24.23 -18.01
N SER A 85 -7.65 -24.03 -17.12
CA SER A 85 -9.08 -24.05 -17.48
C SER A 85 -9.61 -22.67 -17.88
N ALA A 86 -8.92 -21.58 -17.52
CA ALA A 86 -9.41 -20.22 -17.72
C ALA A 86 -9.54 -19.90 -19.22
N SER A 87 -10.70 -19.38 -19.62
CA SER A 87 -11.17 -19.21 -21.00
C SER A 87 -11.62 -17.78 -21.33
N GLY A 88 -11.04 -16.74 -20.71
CA GLY A 88 -11.23 -15.34 -21.12
C GLY A 88 -10.01 -14.44 -20.92
N ASN A 89 -10.15 -13.14 -21.13
CA ASN A 89 -9.18 -12.18 -20.59
C ASN A 89 -9.28 -12.19 -19.07
N ILE A 90 -8.15 -12.00 -18.40
CA ILE A 90 -8.09 -11.81 -16.96
C ILE A 90 -8.10 -10.30 -16.75
N ASN A 91 -9.01 -9.80 -15.94
CA ASN A 91 -8.99 -8.40 -15.50
C ASN A 91 -8.09 -8.26 -14.26
N LYS A 92 -8.30 -9.11 -13.25
CA LYS A 92 -7.54 -9.11 -12.00
C LYS A 92 -6.94 -10.48 -11.72
N PHE A 93 -5.64 -10.49 -11.40
CA PHE A 93 -4.93 -11.65 -10.86
C PHE A 93 -4.42 -11.29 -9.47
N SER A 94 -4.93 -11.98 -8.45
CA SER A 94 -4.47 -11.86 -7.07
C SER A 94 -3.92 -13.18 -6.57
N LEU A 95 -2.74 -13.11 -5.97
CA LEU A 95 -2.06 -14.23 -5.35
C LEU A 95 -1.63 -13.83 -3.94
N ARG A 96 -2.20 -14.49 -2.93
CA ARG A 96 -1.71 -14.48 -1.55
C ARG A 96 -1.19 -15.88 -1.21
N CYS A 97 0.05 -15.93 -0.75
CA CYS A 97 0.67 -17.17 -0.28
C CYS A 97 1.52 -16.90 0.96
N CYS A 98 1.20 -17.57 2.06
CA CYS A 98 1.98 -17.51 3.29
C CYS A 98 3.12 -18.55 3.31
N GLY A 99 3.07 -19.57 2.46
CA GLY A 99 4.18 -20.52 2.26
C GLY A 99 5.16 -20.08 1.18
N LEU A 100 6.32 -20.75 1.12
CA LEU A 100 7.35 -20.53 0.09
C LEU A 100 6.78 -20.79 -1.32
N VAL A 101 6.97 -19.82 -2.22
CA VAL A 101 6.62 -19.93 -3.64
C VAL A 101 7.89 -19.82 -4.46
N ASP A 102 8.25 -20.91 -5.14
CA ASP A 102 9.40 -20.88 -6.04
C ASP A 102 9.24 -19.82 -7.16
N SER A 103 10.29 -19.05 -7.40
CA SER A 103 10.33 -17.94 -8.35
C SER A 103 9.92 -18.34 -9.77
N SER A 104 10.25 -19.56 -10.22
CA SER A 104 9.90 -20.04 -11.55
C SER A 104 8.40 -20.21 -11.70
N ARG A 105 7.71 -20.58 -10.62
CA ARG A 105 6.26 -20.76 -10.59
C ARG A 105 5.53 -19.44 -10.59
N LEU A 106 5.97 -18.50 -9.75
CA LEU A 106 5.44 -17.14 -9.75
C LEU A 106 5.53 -16.56 -11.16
N LYS A 107 6.69 -16.70 -11.81
CA LYS A 107 6.91 -16.29 -13.20
C LYS A 107 5.93 -16.95 -14.16
N LEU A 108 5.67 -18.25 -14.05
CA LEU A 108 4.70 -18.94 -14.90
C LEU A 108 3.27 -18.41 -14.72
N TRP A 109 2.82 -18.28 -13.47
CA TRP A 109 1.47 -17.82 -13.14
C TRP A 109 1.21 -16.39 -13.60
N VAL A 110 2.16 -15.50 -13.31
CA VAL A 110 2.10 -14.11 -13.75
C VAL A 110 2.17 -14.00 -15.27
N SER A 111 3.06 -14.77 -15.92
CA SER A 111 3.15 -14.75 -17.39
C SER A 111 1.85 -15.19 -18.05
N PHE A 112 1.16 -16.18 -17.45
CA PHE A 112 -0.17 -16.56 -17.89
C PHE A 112 -1.16 -15.40 -17.77
N ALA A 113 -1.20 -14.70 -16.63
CA ALA A 113 -2.07 -13.54 -16.44
C ALA A 113 -1.78 -12.44 -17.47
N THR A 114 -0.51 -12.10 -17.68
CA THR A 114 -0.09 -11.12 -18.69
C THR A 114 -0.49 -11.53 -20.11
N MET A 115 -0.34 -12.80 -20.47
CA MET A 115 -0.77 -13.31 -21.78
C MET A 115 -2.29 -13.20 -21.99
N ARG A 116 -3.05 -13.03 -20.90
CA ARG A 116 -4.50 -12.86 -20.90
C ARG A 116 -4.93 -11.42 -20.64
N ASN A 117 -4.05 -10.45 -20.95
CA ASN A 117 -4.33 -9.02 -20.91
C ASN A 117 -4.74 -8.50 -19.52
N VAL A 118 -4.08 -9.00 -18.47
CA VAL A 118 -4.32 -8.56 -17.08
C VAL A 118 -4.20 -7.05 -16.92
N CYS A 119 -5.18 -6.47 -16.20
CA CYS A 119 -5.24 -5.05 -15.86
C CYS A 119 -4.77 -4.78 -14.43
N GLU A 120 -4.95 -5.75 -13.53
CA GLU A 120 -4.59 -5.64 -12.11
C GLU A 120 -3.86 -6.88 -11.62
N ILE A 121 -2.67 -6.68 -11.06
CA ILE A 121 -1.89 -7.73 -10.39
C ILE A 121 -1.70 -7.35 -8.92
N GLU A 122 -2.09 -8.25 -8.02
CA GLU A 122 -1.82 -8.15 -6.59
C GLU A 122 -1.09 -9.41 -6.12
N ILE A 123 0.13 -9.26 -5.60
CA ILE A 123 0.95 -10.37 -5.11
C ILE A 123 1.33 -10.07 -3.66
N SER A 124 1.01 -10.99 -2.75
CA SER A 124 1.36 -10.94 -1.33
C SER A 124 2.03 -12.27 -0.95
N LEU A 125 3.33 -12.24 -0.68
CA LEU A 125 4.15 -13.41 -0.38
C LEU A 125 4.89 -13.18 0.92
N ASN A 126 4.75 -14.11 1.87
CA ASN A 126 5.64 -14.18 3.03
C ASN A 126 6.94 -14.85 2.59
N ASP A 127 7.85 -14.08 1.99
CA ASP A 127 9.18 -14.57 1.64
C ASP A 127 10.25 -13.63 2.21
N ASP A 128 11.15 -14.21 3.00
CA ASP A 128 12.34 -13.51 3.48
C ASP A 128 13.31 -13.25 2.32
N GLU A 129 13.25 -14.07 1.26
CA GLU A 129 14.09 -13.93 0.07
C GLU A 129 13.54 -12.90 -0.92
N CYS A 130 14.48 -12.23 -1.62
CA CYS A 130 14.16 -11.27 -2.65
C CYS A 130 13.92 -11.99 -3.99
N ILE A 131 12.71 -11.89 -4.54
CA ILE A 131 12.32 -12.59 -5.77
C ILE A 131 12.55 -11.70 -7.00
N GLU A 132 13.09 -12.26 -8.08
CA GLU A 132 13.21 -11.55 -9.36
C GLU A 132 11.82 -11.27 -9.93
N LEU A 133 11.47 -9.99 -10.10
CA LEU A 133 10.19 -9.61 -10.68
C LEU A 133 10.11 -10.03 -12.16
N PRO A 134 9.10 -10.82 -12.58
CA PRO A 134 9.00 -11.28 -13.97
C PRO A 134 8.95 -10.15 -15.00
N HIS A 135 9.75 -10.27 -16.06
CA HIS A 135 9.82 -9.27 -17.14
C HIS A 135 8.48 -8.92 -17.79
N CYS A 136 7.56 -9.89 -17.85
CA CYS A 136 6.24 -9.70 -18.41
C CYS A 136 5.37 -8.71 -17.60
N ILE A 137 5.63 -8.49 -16.30
CA ILE A 137 4.89 -7.52 -15.50
C ILE A 137 5.23 -6.10 -15.97
N TYR A 138 6.53 -5.78 -16.01
CA TYR A 138 6.96 -4.41 -16.22
C TYR A 138 6.97 -3.94 -17.66
N THR A 139 6.74 -4.83 -18.63
CA THR A 139 6.45 -4.48 -20.03
C THR A 139 4.97 -4.63 -20.40
N CYS A 140 4.10 -4.99 -19.45
CA CYS A 140 2.67 -5.17 -19.70
C CYS A 140 2.00 -3.82 -20.01
N LYS A 141 1.37 -3.71 -21.18
CA LYS A 141 0.66 -2.50 -21.64
C LYS A 141 -0.79 -2.42 -21.18
N THR A 142 -1.33 -3.51 -20.62
CA THR A 142 -2.70 -3.54 -20.10
C THR A 142 -2.72 -3.34 -18.58
N LEU A 143 -1.59 -3.53 -17.92
CA LEU A 143 -1.47 -3.44 -16.46
C LEU A 143 -1.60 -1.99 -15.99
N GLU A 144 -2.73 -1.68 -15.35
CA GLU A 144 -3.03 -0.38 -14.77
C GLU A 144 -2.77 -0.34 -13.25
N VAL A 145 -2.89 -1.47 -12.57
CA VAL A 145 -2.72 -1.58 -11.11
C VAL A 145 -1.73 -2.69 -10.78
N LEU A 146 -0.67 -2.35 -10.07
CA LEU A 146 0.31 -3.30 -9.57
C LEU A 146 0.50 -3.10 -8.07
N LYS A 147 0.24 -4.16 -7.28
CA LYS A 147 0.49 -4.18 -5.85
C LYS A 147 1.36 -5.36 -5.48
N LEU A 148 2.51 -5.08 -4.88
CA LEU A 148 3.52 -6.05 -4.49
C LEU A 148 3.79 -5.92 -2.99
N ASP A 149 3.24 -6.86 -2.24
CA ASP A 149 3.46 -7.06 -0.81
C ASP A 149 4.41 -8.25 -0.65
N MET A 150 5.66 -8.04 -1.10
CA MET A 150 6.71 -9.04 -1.16
C MET A 150 8.06 -8.36 -1.42
N ASN A 151 9.15 -9.05 -1.08
CA ASN A 151 10.50 -8.59 -1.39
C ASN A 151 10.85 -8.92 -2.84
N PHE A 152 11.16 -7.90 -3.65
CA PHE A 152 11.52 -8.10 -5.05
C PHE A 152 12.72 -7.28 -5.49
N PHE A 153 13.40 -7.78 -6.54
CA PHE A 153 14.41 -7.03 -7.27
C PHE A 153 14.16 -7.09 -8.77
N ILE A 154 14.77 -6.15 -9.48
CA ILE A 154 14.70 -6.05 -10.95
C ILE A 154 16.12 -6.23 -11.48
N LYS A 155 16.34 -7.32 -12.20
CA LYS A 155 17.69 -7.66 -12.71
C LYS A 155 18.20 -6.67 -13.76
N THR A 156 17.34 -6.27 -14.69
CA THR A 156 17.68 -5.32 -15.77
C THR A 156 16.47 -4.42 -16.06
N PRO A 157 16.45 -3.17 -15.55
CA PRO A 157 15.31 -2.28 -15.77
C PRO A 157 15.28 -1.83 -17.24
N PRO A 158 14.18 -2.07 -17.99
CA PRO A 158 14.03 -1.60 -19.37
C PRO A 158 13.97 -0.08 -19.46
N THR A 159 13.93 0.46 -20.69
CA THR A 159 13.86 1.91 -20.96
C THR A 159 12.55 2.53 -20.48
N ILE A 160 11.43 1.80 -20.56
CA ILE A 160 10.11 2.18 -20.05
C ILE A 160 9.64 1.08 -19.12
N PHE A 161 9.13 1.46 -17.95
CA PHE A 161 8.74 0.55 -16.88
C PHE A 161 7.27 0.80 -16.54
N PHE A 162 6.44 -0.23 -16.55
CA PHE A 162 4.99 -0.10 -16.31
C PHE A 162 4.32 0.99 -17.18
N PRO A 163 4.31 0.82 -18.52
CA PRO A 163 3.90 1.88 -19.46
C PRO A 163 2.47 2.41 -19.25
N SER A 164 1.62 1.64 -18.58
CA SER A 164 0.20 1.97 -18.38
C SER A 164 -0.23 1.94 -16.91
N ALA A 165 0.70 1.71 -15.97
CA ALA A 165 0.36 1.64 -14.55
C ALA A 165 0.00 3.03 -14.02
N LYS A 166 -1.22 3.11 -13.48
CA LYS A 166 -1.75 4.27 -12.77
C LYS A 166 -1.59 4.11 -11.27
N THR A 167 -1.58 2.87 -10.77
CA THR A 167 -1.41 2.55 -9.35
C THR A 167 -0.23 1.61 -9.16
N LEU A 168 0.72 2.00 -8.31
CA LEU A 168 1.86 1.18 -7.91
C LEU A 168 2.00 1.16 -6.39
N HIS A 169 1.77 0.00 -5.77
CA HIS A 169 1.99 -0.22 -4.34
C HIS A 169 3.11 -1.23 -4.16
N VAL A 170 4.17 -0.87 -3.46
CA VAL A 170 5.37 -1.71 -3.31
C VAL A 170 5.91 -1.68 -1.88
N ILE A 171 6.47 -2.82 -1.46
CA ILE A 171 7.32 -2.93 -0.28
C ILE A 171 8.77 -3.08 -0.74
N LEU A 172 9.67 -2.30 -0.15
CA LEU A 172 11.08 -2.24 -0.55
C LEU A 172 11.98 -2.54 0.64
N ASN A 173 12.85 -3.53 0.47
CA ASN A 173 13.89 -3.85 1.45
C ASN A 173 14.93 -2.75 1.60
N THR A 174 15.17 -1.93 0.59
CA THR A 174 16.09 -0.79 0.75
C THR A 174 15.67 0.30 -0.21
N ILE A 175 15.52 1.51 0.31
CA ILE A 175 15.35 2.70 -0.52
C ILE A 175 16.74 3.30 -0.73
N ASP A 176 17.23 3.22 -1.97
CA ASP A 176 18.46 3.89 -2.40
C ASP A 176 18.15 5.06 -3.36
N ASN A 177 19.17 5.86 -3.68
CA ASN A 177 19.00 7.00 -4.58
C ASN A 177 18.58 6.55 -6.00
N ASN A 178 19.03 5.36 -6.44
CA ASN A 178 18.71 4.82 -7.76
C ASN A 178 17.22 4.48 -7.89
N PHE A 179 16.55 4.14 -6.79
CA PHE A 179 15.14 3.79 -6.77
C PHE A 179 14.27 4.91 -7.35
N SER A 180 14.52 6.13 -6.89
CA SER A 180 13.77 7.32 -7.29
C SER A 180 13.87 7.59 -8.79
N ASP A 181 15.09 7.51 -9.33
CA ASP A 181 15.36 7.79 -10.73
C ASP A 181 14.63 6.83 -11.64
N TRP A 182 14.63 5.52 -11.35
CA TRP A 182 13.94 4.57 -12.23
C TRP A 182 12.42 4.69 -12.14
N LEU A 183 11.86 4.95 -10.96
CA LEU A 183 10.41 4.99 -10.78
C LEU A 183 9.79 6.15 -11.56
N PHE A 184 10.29 7.36 -11.35
CA PHE A 184 9.66 8.57 -11.90
C PHE A 184 10.11 8.90 -13.32
N SER A 185 11.27 8.41 -13.78
CA SER A 185 11.66 8.59 -15.19
C SER A 185 10.99 7.58 -16.14
N LYS A 186 10.51 6.44 -15.62
CA LYS A 186 10.06 5.32 -16.47
C LYS A 186 8.59 4.94 -16.37
N CYS A 187 7.85 5.45 -15.38
CA CYS A 187 6.42 5.18 -15.17
C CYS A 187 5.56 6.44 -15.51
N PRO A 188 5.23 6.69 -16.78
CA PRO A 188 4.70 7.98 -17.22
C PRO A 188 3.23 8.25 -16.84
N ALA A 189 2.47 7.23 -16.43
CA ALA A 189 1.03 7.33 -16.18
C ALA A 189 0.67 7.24 -14.68
N LEU A 190 1.66 7.28 -13.79
CA LEU A 190 1.47 6.98 -12.38
C LEU A 190 0.66 8.08 -11.66
N GLU A 191 -0.50 7.71 -11.10
CA GLU A 191 -1.41 8.61 -10.39
C GLU A 191 -1.48 8.30 -8.88
N ASP A 192 -1.21 7.05 -8.48
CA ASP A 192 -1.30 6.55 -7.11
C ASP A 192 -0.04 5.72 -6.79
N LEU A 193 0.73 6.19 -5.81
CA LEU A 193 1.96 5.54 -5.38
C LEU A 193 1.89 5.28 -3.87
N SER A 194 2.13 4.03 -3.50
CA SER A 194 2.35 3.63 -2.11
C SER A 194 3.69 2.94 -2.00
N ILE A 195 4.58 3.47 -1.17
CA ILE A 195 5.87 2.87 -0.87
C ILE A 195 5.91 2.60 0.62
N LYS A 196 6.05 1.34 0.98
CA LYS A 196 6.56 0.95 2.30
C LYS A 196 8.01 0.56 2.11
N GLY A 197 8.93 1.08 2.92
CA GLY A 197 10.32 0.68 2.77
C GLY A 197 11.20 1.00 3.95
N TYR A 198 12.34 0.34 3.93
CA TYR A 198 13.35 0.44 4.96
C TYR A 198 14.52 1.28 4.48
N ILE A 199 15.03 2.14 5.38
CA ILE A 199 16.19 2.97 5.11
C ILE A 199 17.36 2.39 5.91
N TYR A 200 18.41 1.98 5.18
CA TYR A 200 19.60 1.33 5.74
C TYR A 200 20.86 2.12 5.37
N GLY A 201 21.85 2.13 6.27
CA GLY A 201 23.22 2.54 5.98
C GLY A 201 23.64 3.89 6.55
N THR A 202 24.89 4.28 6.26
CA THR A 202 25.55 5.47 6.81
C THR A 202 25.56 6.67 5.85
N ASP A 203 25.15 6.46 4.60
CA ASP A 203 25.17 7.50 3.57
C ASP A 203 23.84 8.25 3.55
N SER A 204 23.90 9.57 3.33
CA SER A 204 22.72 10.43 3.22
C SER A 204 21.85 10.02 2.01
N VAL A 205 20.80 9.25 2.24
CA VAL A 205 19.80 8.87 1.23
C VAL A 205 18.93 10.09 0.88
N THR A 206 18.71 10.33 -0.41
CA THR A 206 17.77 11.34 -0.90
C THR A 206 16.72 10.69 -1.80
N LEU A 207 15.49 10.58 -1.30
CA LEU A 207 14.34 10.14 -2.07
C LEU A 207 13.71 11.32 -2.79
N ASN A 208 13.93 11.44 -4.09
CA ASN A 208 13.34 12.49 -4.92
C ASN A 208 12.06 11.99 -5.61
N ILE A 209 10.95 12.71 -5.48
CA ILE A 209 9.64 12.37 -6.04
C ILE A 209 9.21 13.49 -7.00
N PRO A 210 9.77 13.55 -8.22
CA PRO A 210 9.30 14.45 -9.26
C PRO A 210 8.15 13.80 -10.04
N SER A 211 6.93 14.34 -9.95
CA SER A 211 5.82 13.82 -10.76
C SER A 211 4.78 14.88 -11.09
N LEU A 212 4.42 14.98 -12.37
CA LEU A 212 3.32 15.83 -12.83
C LEU A 212 1.98 15.08 -12.88
N THR A 213 1.96 13.76 -12.71
CA THR A 213 0.76 12.93 -12.84
C THR A 213 0.23 12.42 -11.50
N LEU A 214 1.07 12.41 -10.47
CA LEU A 214 0.75 11.83 -9.18
C LEU A 214 -0.33 12.64 -8.45
N LYS A 215 -1.41 11.96 -8.06
CA LYS A 215 -2.55 12.50 -7.30
C LYS A 215 -2.57 12.00 -5.85
N ARG A 216 -2.07 10.80 -5.61
CA ARG A 216 -2.01 10.18 -4.28
C ARG A 216 -0.63 9.61 -4.01
N LEU A 217 -0.08 9.96 -2.85
CA LEU A 217 1.21 9.50 -2.38
C LEU A 217 1.09 8.99 -0.95
N ARG A 218 1.51 7.74 -0.72
CA ARG A 218 1.68 7.13 0.59
C ARG A 218 3.13 6.70 0.75
N LEU A 219 3.77 7.19 1.81
CA LEU A 219 5.12 6.82 2.23
C LEU A 219 5.03 6.25 3.64
N GLU A 220 5.51 5.02 3.81
CA GLU A 220 5.67 4.35 5.09
C GLU A 220 7.15 3.97 5.22
N LEU A 221 7.90 4.79 5.94
CA LEU A 221 9.36 4.67 6.06
C LEU A 221 9.73 4.21 7.47
N GLU A 222 10.49 3.12 7.52
CA GLU A 222 10.97 2.52 8.77
C GLU A 222 12.52 2.55 8.77
N ALA A 223 13.11 2.90 9.91
CA ALA A 223 14.55 2.82 10.16
C ALA A 223 14.78 1.84 11.32
N PRO A 224 15.78 0.93 11.23
CA PRO A 224 16.14 0.06 12.35
C PRO A 224 16.53 0.88 13.59
N GLU A 225 16.26 0.35 14.79
CA GLU A 225 16.55 1.08 16.04
C GLU A 225 18.02 1.45 16.21
N GLU A 226 18.91 0.66 15.62
CA GLU A 226 20.36 0.87 15.67
C GLU A 226 20.85 1.99 14.71
N ASP A 227 20.01 2.43 13.76
CA ASP A 227 20.35 3.35 12.66
C ASP A 227 19.64 4.72 12.74
N TYR A 228 19.01 5.07 13.87
CA TYR A 228 18.33 6.38 14.09
C TYR A 228 19.24 7.63 13.96
N ILE A 229 20.53 7.45 13.71
CA ILE A 229 21.50 8.53 13.49
C ILE A 229 21.51 8.99 12.03
N THR A 230 21.20 8.10 11.07
CA THR A 230 21.33 8.45 9.64
C THR A 230 20.15 9.27 9.16
N LYS A 231 20.36 10.58 9.06
CA LYS A 231 19.41 11.49 8.41
C LYS A 231 19.30 11.17 6.92
N TYR A 232 18.07 11.08 6.43
CA TYR A 232 17.76 11.01 5.01
C TYR A 232 16.86 12.18 4.62
N LYS A 233 16.75 12.43 3.32
CA LYS A 233 15.95 13.53 2.79
C LYS A 233 14.88 12.99 1.84
N VAL A 234 13.66 13.46 2.00
CA VAL A 234 12.56 13.20 1.06
C VAL A 234 12.17 14.51 0.40
N ILE A 235 12.28 14.57 -0.93
CA ILE A 235 11.94 15.75 -1.72
C ILE A 235 10.72 15.44 -2.56
N ILE A 236 9.60 16.11 -2.30
CA ILE A 236 8.34 15.89 -3.02
C ILE A 236 8.07 17.08 -3.94
N ARG A 237 8.03 16.84 -5.25
CA ARG A 237 7.68 17.82 -6.29
C ARG A 237 6.55 17.27 -7.13
N ALA A 238 5.32 17.50 -6.68
CA ALA A 238 4.13 16.94 -7.29
C ALA A 238 2.95 17.92 -7.32
N PRO A 239 2.86 18.79 -8.35
CA PRO A 239 1.87 19.88 -8.36
C PRO A 239 0.41 19.46 -8.44
N ASN A 240 0.16 18.25 -8.96
CA ASN A 240 -1.18 17.67 -9.07
C ASN A 240 -1.49 16.71 -7.91
N LEU A 241 -0.65 16.67 -6.86
CA LEU A 241 -0.89 15.82 -5.69
C LEU A 241 -2.07 16.34 -4.89
N GLU A 242 -3.09 15.50 -4.69
CA GLU A 242 -4.32 15.83 -3.98
C GLU A 242 -4.30 15.28 -2.54
N GLN A 243 -3.66 14.13 -2.34
CA GLN A 243 -3.58 13.41 -1.07
C GLN A 243 -2.15 12.97 -0.76
N LEU A 244 -1.70 13.30 0.44
CA LEU A 244 -0.39 12.91 0.98
C LEU A 244 -0.59 12.10 2.27
N TYR A 245 0.07 10.96 2.37
CA TYR A 245 0.17 10.16 3.59
C TYR A 245 1.64 9.91 3.87
N ILE A 246 2.10 10.30 5.04
CA ILE A 246 3.46 10.07 5.51
C ILE A 246 3.34 9.36 6.85
N ARG A 247 3.94 8.17 6.95
CA ARG A 247 4.28 7.52 8.21
C ARG A 247 5.79 7.34 8.23
N ASP A 248 6.44 7.98 9.18
CA ASP A 248 7.88 8.02 9.28
C ASP A 248 8.30 8.13 10.74
N HIS A 249 8.93 7.08 11.25
CA HIS A 249 9.45 7.02 12.62
C HIS A 249 10.97 7.21 12.70
N GLY A 250 11.61 7.60 11.59
CA GLY A 250 13.03 7.87 11.49
C GLY A 250 13.37 9.38 11.45
N PRO A 251 14.66 9.73 11.36
CA PRO A 251 15.12 11.11 11.28
C PRO A 251 15.02 11.70 9.85
N GLY A 252 13.89 11.49 9.18
CA GLY A 252 13.68 11.89 7.77
C GLY A 252 13.40 13.38 7.59
N LEU A 253 14.15 14.08 6.75
CA LEU A 253 13.94 15.50 6.44
C LEU A 253 13.08 15.67 5.20
N TYR A 254 11.87 16.21 5.36
CA TYR A 254 10.93 16.43 4.26
C TYR A 254 11.08 17.85 3.70
N ALA A 255 11.28 17.93 2.38
CA ALA A 255 11.22 19.16 1.62
C ALA A 255 10.08 19.04 0.62
N VAL A 256 8.99 19.76 0.87
CA VAL A 256 7.76 19.60 0.11
C VAL A 256 7.54 20.86 -0.72
N HIS A 257 7.56 20.70 -2.04
CA HIS A 257 7.53 21.83 -2.96
C HIS A 257 6.43 21.69 -3.99
N GLU A 258 5.86 22.84 -4.35
CA GLU A 258 4.93 22.98 -5.47
C GLU A 258 3.62 22.19 -5.34
N LEU A 259 3.16 21.80 -4.14
CA LEU A 259 1.93 21.02 -3.93
C LEU A 259 0.63 21.85 -4.01
N HIS A 260 0.41 22.53 -5.14
CA HIS A 260 -0.70 23.47 -5.31
C HIS A 260 -2.11 22.83 -5.24
N SER A 261 -2.21 21.53 -5.54
CA SER A 261 -3.48 20.79 -5.56
C SER A 261 -3.77 20.03 -4.25
N LEU A 262 -2.87 20.08 -3.26
CA LEU A 262 -2.98 19.26 -2.06
C LEU A 262 -4.17 19.69 -1.21
N THR A 263 -5.06 18.75 -0.92
CA THR A 263 -6.27 19.00 -0.13
C THR A 263 -6.30 18.24 1.19
N LYS A 264 -5.69 17.05 1.23
CA LYS A 264 -5.64 16.18 2.41
C LYS A 264 -4.21 15.72 2.69
N ALA A 265 -3.80 15.81 3.95
CA ALA A 265 -2.56 15.23 4.44
C ALA A 265 -2.82 14.35 5.68
N VAL A 266 -2.13 13.22 5.77
CA VAL A 266 -1.98 12.42 6.99
C VAL A 266 -0.50 12.40 7.31
N VAL A 267 -0.17 12.80 8.53
CA VAL A 267 1.19 12.93 9.01
C VAL A 267 1.32 12.15 10.31
N ASP A 268 1.98 11.01 10.22
CA ASP A 268 2.44 10.19 11.32
C ASP A 268 3.97 10.24 11.32
N TYR A 269 4.50 11.40 11.70
CA TYR A 269 5.91 11.72 11.65
C TYR A 269 6.43 12.05 13.05
N GLY A 270 7.41 11.30 13.52
CA GLY A 270 7.99 11.45 14.85
C GLY A 270 8.38 10.10 15.43
N ILE A 271 9.40 10.13 16.30
CA ILE A 271 9.84 8.93 17.00
C ILE A 271 8.84 8.68 18.12
N GLU A 272 8.16 7.53 18.10
CA GLU A 272 7.52 6.98 19.30
C GLU A 272 8.65 6.55 20.25
N CYS A 273 9.35 7.51 20.87
CA CYS A 273 10.34 7.17 21.87
C CYS A 273 9.60 6.51 23.04
N ILE A 274 9.84 5.21 23.19
CA ILE A 274 9.64 4.49 24.44
C ILE A 274 10.34 5.31 25.54
N LEU A 275 9.63 5.44 26.65
CA LEU A 275 9.86 6.32 27.78
C LEU A 275 11.19 6.06 28.52
N ASP A 276 12.36 6.37 27.95
CA ASP A 276 13.61 6.47 28.72
C ASP A 276 14.10 7.92 28.73
N TYR A 277 13.73 8.62 29.80
CA TYR A 277 13.88 10.07 30.01
C TYR A 277 15.33 10.56 30.25
N ASP A 278 16.36 9.74 30.08
CA ASP A 278 17.71 10.03 30.60
C ASP A 278 18.88 9.80 29.60
N SER A 279 18.63 9.68 28.29
CA SER A 279 19.71 9.54 27.31
C SER A 279 20.06 10.88 26.60
N PRO A 280 21.24 11.01 25.95
CA PRO A 280 21.69 12.23 25.24
C PRO A 280 20.84 12.67 24.02
N GLU A 281 19.61 12.16 23.90
CA GLU A 281 18.73 12.19 22.73
C GLU A 281 17.91 13.49 22.56
N ASP A 282 18.01 14.45 23.47
CA ASP A 282 17.23 15.71 23.41
C ASP A 282 17.50 16.54 22.13
N VAL A 283 18.73 16.51 21.60
CA VAL A 283 19.09 17.27 20.38
C VAL A 283 18.50 16.63 19.11
N ALA A 284 18.51 15.30 19.03
CA ALA A 284 17.93 14.58 17.89
C ALA A 284 16.41 14.77 17.82
N GLN A 285 15.75 14.84 18.98
CA GLN A 285 14.31 15.07 19.07
C GLN A 285 13.91 16.51 18.71
N ALA A 286 14.72 17.52 19.09
CA ALA A 286 14.50 18.91 18.67
C ALA A 286 14.65 19.09 17.14
N ASP A 287 15.63 18.43 16.53
CA ASP A 287 15.82 18.41 15.07
C ASP A 287 14.61 17.80 14.35
N VAL A 288 14.08 16.68 14.87
CA VAL A 288 12.87 16.02 14.33
C VAL A 288 11.65 16.91 14.47
N ALA A 289 11.45 17.54 15.64
CA ALA A 289 10.33 18.44 15.84
C ALA A 289 10.38 19.65 14.89
N GLN A 290 11.56 20.23 14.68
CA GLN A 290 11.73 21.32 13.71
C GLN A 290 11.43 20.85 12.28
N ALA A 291 11.84 19.64 11.91
CA ALA A 291 11.53 19.05 10.62
C ALA A 291 10.02 18.82 10.42
N VAL A 292 9.29 18.40 11.47
CA VAL A 292 7.82 18.31 11.44
C VAL A 292 7.22 19.68 11.13
N VAL A 293 7.65 20.72 11.84
CA VAL A 293 7.13 22.08 11.66
C VAL A 293 7.43 22.62 10.26
N ASP A 294 8.63 22.39 9.74
CA ASP A 294 9.02 22.82 8.40
C ASP A 294 8.16 22.13 7.33
N MET A 295 7.93 20.82 7.47
CA MET A 295 7.02 20.09 6.59
C MET A 295 5.58 20.61 6.68
N LEU A 296 5.05 20.84 7.88
CA LEU A 296 3.71 21.39 8.08
C LEU A 296 3.58 22.78 7.43
N ARG A 297 4.65 23.57 7.43
CA ARG A 297 4.68 24.90 6.81
C ARG A 297 4.57 24.80 5.29
N ASP A 298 5.19 23.79 4.70
CA ASP A 298 5.12 23.51 3.26
C ASP A 298 3.72 23.04 2.82
N ILE A 299 2.96 22.36 3.69
CA ILE A 299 1.60 21.85 3.39
C ILE A 299 0.46 22.69 3.98
N LYS A 300 0.71 23.91 4.44
CA LYS A 300 -0.27 24.74 5.19
C LYS A 300 -1.59 25.06 4.47
N ASN A 301 -1.67 24.90 3.15
CA ASN A 301 -2.83 25.29 2.34
C ASN A 301 -3.89 24.17 2.15
N ILE A 302 -3.79 23.09 2.91
CA ILE A 302 -4.75 21.96 2.87
C ILE A 302 -6.08 22.26 3.56
N LYS A 303 -7.07 21.39 3.31
CA LYS A 303 -8.42 21.44 3.93
C LYS A 303 -8.57 20.43 5.06
N SER A 304 -7.94 19.26 4.94
CA SER A 304 -7.98 18.19 5.94
C SER A 304 -6.57 17.77 6.34
N LEU A 305 -6.32 17.68 7.64
CA LEU A 305 -5.06 17.23 8.23
C LEU A 305 -5.35 16.14 9.27
N SER A 306 -4.63 15.03 9.21
CA SER A 306 -4.54 14.05 10.31
C SER A 306 -3.14 14.07 10.89
N LEU A 307 -3.02 14.08 12.22
CA LEU A 307 -1.77 14.04 12.97
C LEU A 307 -1.77 12.84 13.90
N SER A 308 -0.69 12.06 13.95
CA SER A 308 -0.53 11.01 14.95
C SER A 308 -0.16 11.55 16.33
N SER A 309 -0.33 10.73 17.35
CA SER A 309 0.09 11.02 18.72
C SER A 309 1.60 11.27 18.83
N GLY A 310 2.41 10.52 18.10
CA GLY A 310 3.86 10.75 18.00
C GLY A 310 4.19 12.13 17.42
N THR A 311 3.47 12.55 16.38
CA THR A 311 3.63 13.90 15.81
C THR A 311 3.20 14.98 16.80
N MET A 312 2.07 14.80 17.49
CA MET A 312 1.61 15.75 18.52
C MET A 312 2.61 15.87 19.67
N PHE A 313 3.22 14.76 20.08
CA PHE A 313 4.27 14.76 21.10
C PHE A 313 5.53 15.50 20.67
N ALA A 314 5.96 15.33 19.41
CA ALA A 314 7.10 16.09 18.87
C ALA A 314 6.83 17.60 18.86
N LEU A 315 5.60 18.02 18.53
CA LEU A 315 5.18 19.42 18.53
C LEU A 315 5.17 20.02 19.95
N ASP A 316 4.72 19.28 20.97
CA ASP A 316 4.69 19.72 22.37
C ASP A 316 6.06 20.13 22.91
N ARG A 317 7.14 19.48 22.46
CA ARG A 317 8.50 19.81 22.90
C ARG A 317 9.00 21.16 22.37
N LEU A 318 8.49 21.63 21.23
CA LEU A 318 8.85 22.94 20.69
C LEU A 318 8.19 24.09 21.44
N ASP A 319 6.98 23.90 21.98
CA ASP A 319 6.25 24.95 22.70
C ASP A 319 6.95 25.31 24.03
N TYR A 320 7.63 24.34 24.67
CA TYR A 320 8.51 24.61 25.82
C TYR A 320 9.70 25.53 25.49
N ALA A 321 10.10 25.65 24.23
CA ALA A 321 11.24 26.46 23.79
C ALA A 321 10.88 27.91 23.39
N ASN A 322 9.64 28.37 23.62
CA ASN A 322 9.15 29.73 23.29
C ASN A 322 9.15 30.10 21.79
N ASP A 323 9.22 29.15 20.86
CA ASP A 323 9.23 29.48 19.44
C ASP A 323 7.83 29.41 18.81
N HIS A 324 7.38 30.51 18.21
CA HIS A 324 6.08 30.67 17.55
C HIS A 324 5.98 29.93 16.20
N SER A 325 6.63 28.78 16.10
CA SER A 325 7.05 28.14 14.85
C SER A 325 5.92 27.40 14.12
N PHE A 326 4.84 27.04 14.82
CA PHE A 326 3.70 26.32 14.23
C PHE A 326 3.00 27.13 13.12
N PRO A 327 2.84 26.57 11.91
CA PRO A 327 2.29 27.30 10.79
C PRO A 327 0.79 27.57 10.95
N THR A 328 0.35 28.70 10.40
CA THR A 328 -1.09 29.00 10.28
C THR A 328 -1.67 28.27 9.08
N PHE A 329 -2.80 27.58 9.30
CA PHE A 329 -3.53 26.84 8.27
C PHE A 329 -4.79 27.61 7.85
N PRO A 330 -4.70 28.50 6.85
CA PRO A 330 -5.79 29.43 6.51
C PRO A 330 -7.04 28.75 5.92
N PHE A 331 -6.92 27.53 5.39
CA PHE A 331 -7.99 26.82 4.68
C PHE A 331 -8.42 25.51 5.34
N LEU A 332 -7.77 25.13 6.44
CA LEU A 332 -8.07 23.88 7.14
C LEU A 332 -9.43 23.96 7.82
N ASN A 333 -10.32 23.02 7.50
CA ASN A 333 -11.64 22.91 8.10
C ASN A 333 -11.87 21.56 8.82
N ARG A 334 -11.01 20.56 8.59
CA ARG A 334 -11.05 19.29 9.31
C ARG A 334 -9.67 18.95 9.87
N LEU A 335 -9.62 18.74 11.19
CA LEU A 335 -8.46 18.20 11.88
C LEU A 335 -8.81 16.85 12.49
N GLU A 336 -7.92 15.88 12.33
CA GLU A 336 -8.00 14.58 12.95
C GLU A 336 -6.73 14.34 13.76
N VAL A 337 -6.89 13.84 14.98
CA VAL A 337 -5.79 13.49 15.86
C VAL A 337 -5.94 12.02 16.22
N GLU A 338 -5.01 11.23 15.71
CA GLU A 338 -4.98 9.78 15.89
C GLU A 338 -4.22 9.43 17.17
N GLY A 339 -4.75 8.44 17.89
CA GLY A 339 -4.06 7.80 18.99
C GLY A 339 -4.03 8.58 20.29
N VAL A 340 -5.20 9.05 20.73
CA VAL A 340 -5.35 9.84 21.96
C VAL A 340 -4.75 9.13 23.18
N GLY A 341 -3.57 9.59 23.60
CA GLY A 341 -2.87 9.20 24.84
C GLY A 341 -2.67 10.39 25.79
N ALA A 342 -1.92 10.18 26.87
CA ALA A 342 -1.68 11.15 27.95
C ALA A 342 -0.74 12.33 27.59
N CYS A 343 -0.26 12.41 26.34
CA CYS A 343 0.78 13.35 25.89
C CYS A 343 0.30 14.14 24.66
N GLY A 344 0.87 15.32 24.37
CA GLY A 344 0.56 16.07 23.14
C GLY A 344 -0.54 17.14 23.28
N TRP A 345 -1.12 17.31 24.48
CA TRP A 345 -2.27 18.20 24.70
C TRP A 345 -1.90 19.64 25.08
N GLN A 346 -0.64 19.89 25.46
CA GLN A 346 -0.24 21.21 25.94
C GLN A 346 -0.26 22.23 24.79
N SER A 347 0.14 21.81 23.58
CA SER A 347 0.12 22.66 22.38
C SER A 347 -1.22 22.70 21.66
N VAL A 348 -2.20 21.88 22.05
CA VAL A 348 -3.48 21.77 21.32
C VAL A 348 -4.21 23.11 21.25
N ALA A 349 -4.25 23.84 22.36
CA ALA A 349 -4.85 25.18 22.39
C ALA A 349 -4.12 26.15 21.45
N HIS A 350 -2.78 26.07 21.37
CA HIS A 350 -1.99 26.86 20.44
C HIS A 350 -2.28 26.47 18.98
N ILE A 351 -2.25 25.17 18.67
CA ILE A 351 -2.51 24.61 17.35
C ILE A 351 -3.90 25.05 16.84
N PHE A 352 -4.93 24.99 17.69
CA PHE A 352 -6.28 25.45 17.33
C PHE A 352 -6.35 26.94 17.02
N SER A 353 -5.58 27.78 17.73
CA SER A 353 -5.52 29.22 17.45
C SER A 353 -4.99 29.54 16.04
N ARG A 354 -4.29 28.59 15.42
CA ARG A 354 -3.69 28.71 14.08
C ARG A 354 -4.59 28.19 12.95
N MET A 355 -5.82 27.80 13.26
CA MET A 355 -6.78 27.19 12.32
C MET A 355 -8.10 27.98 12.28
N PRO A 356 -8.12 29.18 11.66
CA PRO A 356 -9.25 30.11 11.75
C PRO A 356 -10.55 29.63 11.08
N ARG A 357 -10.51 28.54 10.29
CA ARG A 357 -11.66 27.99 9.55
C ARG A 357 -12.02 26.57 9.98
N LEU A 358 -11.54 26.13 11.15
CA LEU A 358 -11.77 24.78 11.64
C LEU A 358 -13.27 24.57 11.94
N GLU A 359 -13.86 23.56 11.29
CA GLU A 359 -15.29 23.20 11.41
C GLU A 359 -15.48 21.85 12.10
N SER A 360 -14.54 20.92 11.92
CA SER A 360 -14.61 19.55 12.45
C SER A 360 -13.29 19.14 13.08
N ILE A 361 -13.38 18.57 14.28
CA ILE A 361 -12.26 17.95 14.98
C ILE A 361 -12.67 16.52 15.31
N VAL A 362 -11.82 15.56 14.96
CA VAL A 362 -12.00 14.15 15.25
C VAL A 362 -10.84 13.66 16.11
N PHE A 363 -11.17 12.99 17.20
CA PHE A 363 -10.23 12.32 18.08
C PHE A 363 -10.46 10.82 17.93
N GLU A 364 -9.50 10.11 17.34
CA GLU A 364 -9.59 8.66 17.21
C GLU A 364 -8.87 8.00 18.39
N GLU A 365 -9.61 7.19 19.16
CA GLU A 365 -9.03 6.33 20.19
C GLU A 365 -8.17 5.24 19.53
N VAL A 366 -6.98 4.98 20.08
CA VAL A 366 -6.17 3.81 19.69
C VAL A 366 -7.03 2.57 19.90
N ARG A 367 -7.41 1.86 18.83
CA ARG A 367 -7.91 0.49 18.96
C ARG A 367 -6.71 -0.38 19.33
N MET A 368 -6.52 -0.61 20.63
CA MET A 368 -5.55 -1.58 21.18
C MET A 368 -5.83 -3.00 20.69
#